data_AF-A0AAE0Y085-F1
#
_entry.id   AF-A0AAE0Y085-F1
#
_cell.length_a   1.000
_cell.length_b   1.000
_cell.length_c   1.000
_cell.angle_alpha   90.00
_cell.angle_beta   90.00
_cell.angle_gamma   90.00
#
_symmetry.space_group_name_H-M   'P 1'
#
loop_
_entity.id
_entity.type
_entity.pdbx_description
1 polymer ?
#
loop_
_entity_poly.entity_id
_entity_poly.type
_entity_poly.pdbx_seq_one_letter_code
_entity_poly.pdbx_strand_id
1 'polypeptide(L)'
;MIDGDMVEQITIETNSNRYVATTLRAKNLSPNSRFHHWVDVTVAEMWSFLGLTVAMGLIVGTFACGTIRLNRKNGRPKRMIPELKKTDKAPSSFTNGTLNLLRFFDKREVNVLTTAHNNDMVETGKNNLATGEASVKLQAVVDYNKFMGAVDRSDQMVSY
;
A
#
# COMPACT_ATOMS: atom_id res chain seq x y z
N MET A 1 17.58 -11.29 19.46
CA MET A 1 16.72 -10.11 19.68
C MET A 1 17.04 -9.14 18.55
N ILE A 2 16.15 -8.25 18.12
CA ILE A 2 16.53 -7.26 17.10
C ILE A 2 17.49 -6.31 17.81
N ASP A 3 18.78 -6.37 17.47
CA ASP A 3 19.83 -5.63 18.15
C ASP A 3 20.15 -4.33 17.37
N GLY A 4 20.70 -3.33 18.07
CA GLY A 4 20.99 -1.98 17.54
C GLY A 4 21.74 -1.98 16.21
N ASP A 5 22.80 -2.77 16.14
CA ASP A 5 23.67 -2.89 14.97
C ASP A 5 22.92 -3.43 13.74
N MET A 6 21.93 -4.30 13.94
CA MET A 6 21.13 -4.86 12.85
C MET A 6 20.17 -3.81 12.30
N VAL A 7 19.56 -2.98 13.16
CA VAL A 7 18.67 -1.89 12.72
C VAL A 7 19.46 -0.79 12.02
N GLU A 8 20.68 -0.51 12.49
CA GLU A 8 21.58 0.42 11.81
C GLU A 8 21.95 -0.09 10.41
N GLN A 9 22.30 -1.37 10.25
CA GLN A 9 22.56 -1.97 8.94
C GLN A 9 21.33 -1.91 8.02
N ILE A 10 20.13 -2.22 8.52
CA ILE A 10 18.89 -2.12 7.74
C ILE A 10 18.63 -0.67 7.31
N THR A 11 18.90 0.30 8.20
CA THR A 11 18.77 1.73 7.91
C THR A 11 19.74 2.14 6.81
N ILE A 12 21.01 1.73 6.94
CA ILE A 12 22.05 1.96 5.92
C ILE A 12 21.65 1.33 4.60
N GLU A 13 21.19 0.08 4.55
CA GLU A 13 20.76 -0.59 3.32
C GLU A 13 19.51 0.06 2.71
N THR A 14 18.60 0.55 3.54
CA THR A 14 17.37 1.23 3.10
C THR A 14 17.70 2.58 2.45
N ASN A 15 18.60 3.35 3.05
CA ASN A 15 19.07 4.63 2.49
C ASN A 15 20.01 4.42 1.31
N SER A 16 20.84 3.37 1.37
CA SER A 16 21.76 2.97 0.30
C SER A 16 21.09 2.16 -0.80
N ASN A 17 19.77 1.96 -0.75
CA ASN A 17 19.06 1.01 -1.58
C ASN A 17 19.45 1.22 -3.05
N ARG A 18 20.02 0.17 -3.65
CA ARG A 18 20.64 0.18 -4.99
C ARG A 18 19.69 0.68 -6.09
N TYR A 19 18.38 0.65 -5.83
CA TYR A 19 17.32 1.22 -6.66
C TYR A 19 17.36 2.76 -6.73
N VAL A 20 17.60 3.45 -5.61
CA VAL A 20 17.72 4.92 -5.54
C VAL A 20 19.04 5.37 -6.18
N ALA A 21 20.15 4.70 -5.86
CA ALA A 21 21.45 5.02 -6.46
C ALA A 21 21.48 4.85 -7.99
N THR A 22 20.74 3.87 -8.54
CA THR A 22 20.63 3.68 -10.00
C THR A 22 19.62 4.62 -10.65
N THR A 23 18.52 4.94 -9.97
CA THR A 23 17.45 5.80 -10.51
C THR A 23 17.76 7.30 -10.37
N LEU A 24 18.45 7.73 -9.30
CA LEU A 24 18.92 9.11 -9.13
C LEU A 24 20.15 9.42 -10.00
N ARG A 25 21.06 8.44 -10.21
CA ARG A 25 22.19 8.61 -11.14
C ARG A 25 21.77 8.58 -12.61
N ALA A 26 20.64 7.94 -12.93
CA ALA A 26 20.01 8.08 -14.22
C ALA A 26 19.36 9.47 -14.28
N LYS A 27 20.13 10.47 -14.71
CA LYS A 27 19.88 11.93 -14.69
C LYS A 27 18.55 12.47 -15.28
N ASN A 28 17.58 11.64 -15.63
CA ASN A 28 16.32 12.04 -16.24
C ASN A 28 15.12 11.78 -15.31
N LEU A 29 15.10 12.43 -14.15
CA LEU A 29 13.91 12.46 -13.30
C LEU A 29 12.92 13.50 -13.84
N SER A 30 11.63 13.16 -13.86
CA SER A 30 10.61 14.14 -14.24
C SER A 30 10.55 15.30 -13.24
N PRO A 31 10.12 16.51 -13.64
CA PRO A 31 10.08 17.67 -12.74
C PRO A 31 9.24 17.46 -11.47
N ASN A 32 8.15 16.70 -11.57
CA ASN A 32 7.25 16.41 -10.45
C ASN A 32 7.59 15.08 -9.73
N SER A 33 8.82 14.59 -9.91
CA SER A 33 9.24 13.35 -9.30
C SER A 33 9.34 13.49 -7.78
N ARG A 34 8.68 12.61 -7.04
CA ARG A 34 8.80 12.54 -5.56
C ARG A 34 10.23 12.27 -5.09
N PHE A 35 11.09 11.78 -5.98
CA PHE A 35 12.51 11.57 -5.70
C PHE A 35 13.26 12.88 -5.41
N HIS A 36 12.73 14.04 -5.82
CA HIS A 36 13.31 15.35 -5.47
C HIS A 36 13.16 15.70 -3.98
N HIS A 37 12.20 15.08 -3.29
CA HIS A 37 11.94 15.28 -1.86
C HIS A 37 12.33 14.06 -1.02
N TRP A 38 13.12 13.14 -1.58
CA TRP A 38 13.57 11.97 -0.84
C TRP A 38 14.55 12.38 0.25
N VAL A 39 14.28 11.98 1.49
CA VAL A 39 15.14 12.19 2.65
C VAL A 39 15.52 10.81 3.20
N ASP A 40 16.75 10.72 3.71
CA ASP A 40 17.25 9.49 4.31
C ASP A 40 16.50 9.19 5.61
N VAL A 41 16.19 7.91 5.81
CA VAL A 41 15.53 7.40 7.01
C VAL A 41 16.53 7.32 8.15
N THR A 42 16.19 7.82 9.32
CA THR A 42 17.05 7.72 10.52
C THR A 42 16.85 6.39 11.24
N VAL A 43 17.83 6.00 12.07
CA VAL A 43 17.74 4.79 12.90
C VAL A 43 16.54 4.86 13.86
N ALA A 44 16.23 6.05 14.38
CA ALA A 44 15.07 6.27 15.26
C ALA A 44 13.73 6.08 14.54
N GLU A 45 13.61 6.57 13.30
CA GLU A 45 12.43 6.34 12.46
C GLU A 45 12.29 4.85 12.08
N MET A 46 13.42 4.18 11.80
CA MET A 46 13.44 2.74 11.54
C MET A 46 12.99 1.93 12.75
N TRP A 47 13.43 2.30 13.97
CA TRP A 47 12.93 1.70 15.21
C TRP A 47 11.44 1.92 15.42
N SER A 48 10.93 3.11 15.11
CA SER A 48 9.49 3.42 15.21
C SER A 48 8.67 2.56 14.24
N PHE A 49 9.15 2.40 13.01
CA PHE A 49 8.52 1.54 12.00
C PHE A 49 8.53 0.06 12.40
N LEU A 50 9.66 -0.46 12.87
CA LEU A 50 9.78 -1.85 13.31
C LEU A 50 8.95 -2.11 14.57
N GLY A 51 8.95 -1.17 15.53
CA GLY A 51 8.11 -1.23 16.73
C GLY A 51 6.62 -1.25 16.39
N LEU A 52 6.18 -0.39 15.46
CA LEU A 52 4.81 -0.38 14.96
C LEU A 52 4.45 -1.70 14.25
N THR A 53 5.35 -2.24 13.42
CA THR A 53 5.15 -3.50 12.69
C THR A 53 5.04 -4.69 13.63
N VAL A 54 5.89 -4.74 14.65
CA VAL A 54 5.86 -5.77 15.70
C VAL A 54 4.60 -5.64 16.57
N ALA A 55 4.20 -4.40 16.93
CA ALA A 55 2.97 -4.16 17.67
C ALA A 55 1.72 -4.59 16.86
N MET A 56 1.69 -4.34 15.55
CA MET A 56 0.62 -4.82 14.66
C MET A 56 0.53 -6.35 14.61
N GLY A 57 1.63 -7.07 14.81
CA GLY A 57 1.69 -8.53 14.82
C GLY A 57 1.45 -9.19 16.19
N LEU A 58 1.76 -8.48 17.29
CA LEU A 58 1.66 -9.00 18.66
C LEU A 58 0.34 -8.67 19.36
N ILE A 59 -0.34 -7.60 18.97
CA ILE A 59 -1.62 -7.24 19.59
C ILE A 59 -2.70 -8.19 19.05
N VAL A 60 -3.24 -9.05 19.91
CA VAL A 60 -4.40 -9.89 19.54
C VAL A 60 -5.59 -8.97 19.30
N GLY A 61 -6.08 -8.93 18.06
CA GLY A 61 -7.17 -8.04 17.63
C GLY A 61 -6.74 -6.89 16.70
N THR A 62 -5.47 -6.76 16.35
CA THR A 62 -5.04 -5.87 15.26
C THR A 62 -5.21 -6.56 13.91
N PHE A 63 -6.08 -6.00 13.07
CA PHE A 63 -6.19 -6.40 11.68
C PHE A 63 -5.30 -5.54 10.78
N ALA A 64 -4.77 -6.15 9.73
CA ALA A 64 -3.98 -5.45 8.73
C ALA A 64 -4.77 -5.31 7.42
N CYS A 65 -4.61 -4.17 6.75
CA CYS A 65 -5.06 -3.98 5.38
C CYS A 65 -4.08 -3.08 4.64
N GLY A 66 -3.85 -3.36 3.36
CA GLY A 66 -2.93 -2.56 2.56
C GLY A 66 -3.07 -2.83 1.07
N THR A 67 -2.69 -1.84 0.26
CA THR A 67 -2.68 -1.98 -1.19
C THR A 67 -1.37 -2.60 -1.67
N ILE A 68 -1.44 -3.55 -2.60
CA ILE A 68 -0.27 -4.21 -3.17
C ILE A 68 -0.18 -3.99 -4.69
N ARG A 69 1.04 -3.94 -5.22
CA ARG A 69 1.29 -3.88 -6.67
C ARG A 69 1.74 -5.24 -7.17
N LEU A 70 0.83 -5.98 -7.80
CA LEU A 70 1.13 -7.31 -8.36
C LEU A 70 2.12 -7.29 -9.53
N ASN A 71 2.27 -6.15 -10.22
CA ASN A 71 3.18 -5.99 -11.37
C ASN A 71 4.65 -5.70 -10.98
N ARG A 72 5.03 -5.81 -9.70
CA ARG A 72 6.43 -5.71 -9.26
C ARG A 72 7.19 -7.00 -9.60
N LYS A 73 8.51 -6.97 -9.80
CA LYS A 73 9.33 -8.19 -9.90
C LYS A 73 9.01 -9.08 -8.68
N ASN A 74 8.59 -10.32 -8.92
CA ASN A 74 8.14 -11.32 -7.93
C ASN A 74 6.77 -11.06 -7.25
N GLY A 75 5.98 -10.07 -7.67
CA GLY A 75 4.73 -9.69 -7.02
C GLY A 75 3.52 -10.59 -7.32
N ARG A 76 3.56 -11.40 -8.38
CA ARG A 76 2.45 -12.27 -8.80
C ARG A 76 2.91 -13.69 -9.11
N PRO A 77 2.53 -14.70 -8.29
CA PRO A 77 2.54 -16.09 -8.74
C PRO A 77 1.46 -16.28 -9.82
N LYS A 78 1.84 -16.14 -11.10
CA LYS A 78 0.93 -16.18 -12.26
C LYS A 78 0.03 -17.43 -12.32
N ARG A 79 0.49 -18.55 -11.76
CA ARG A 79 -0.28 -19.81 -11.67
C ARG A 79 -1.41 -19.77 -10.63
N MET A 80 -1.25 -19.00 -9.56
CA MET A 80 -2.21 -18.96 -8.45
C MET A 80 -3.18 -17.79 -8.57
N ILE A 81 -2.74 -16.69 -9.17
CA ILE A 81 -3.51 -15.45 -9.28
C ILE A 81 -3.74 -15.20 -10.78
N PRO A 82 -4.94 -15.48 -11.33
CA PRO A 82 -5.29 -15.21 -12.71
C PRO A 82 -5.33 -13.72 -13.02
N GLU A 83 -5.30 -13.36 -14.31
CA GLU A 83 -5.35 -11.96 -14.71
C GLU A 83 -6.78 -11.46 -14.58
N LEU A 84 -6.94 -10.28 -14.02
CA LEU A 84 -8.24 -9.63 -13.93
C LEU A 84 -8.36 -8.70 -15.14
N LYS A 85 -9.50 -8.71 -15.82
CA LYS A 85 -9.74 -7.85 -16.99
C LYS A 85 -10.54 -6.62 -16.58
N LYS A 86 -10.37 -5.52 -17.30
CA LYS A 86 -11.16 -4.29 -17.09
C LYS A 86 -12.67 -4.49 -17.30
N THR A 87 -13.06 -5.51 -18.06
CA THR A 87 -14.46 -5.91 -18.28
C THR A 87 -15.10 -6.57 -17.06
N ASP A 88 -14.28 -7.05 -16.11
CA ASP A 88 -14.75 -7.75 -14.93
C ASP A 88 -15.22 -6.72 -13.90
N LYS A 89 -16.53 -6.45 -13.87
CA LYS A 89 -17.15 -5.50 -12.94
C LYS A 89 -17.20 -6.02 -11.50
N ALA A 90 -17.24 -7.34 -11.32
CA ALA A 90 -17.26 -7.96 -10.01
C ALA A 90 -15.85 -8.08 -9.43
N PRO A 91 -15.66 -7.83 -8.13
CA PRO A 91 -14.37 -8.00 -7.49
C PRO A 91 -14.05 -9.50 -7.32
N SER A 92 -12.78 -9.85 -7.45
CA SER A 92 -12.28 -11.21 -7.22
C SER A 92 -11.54 -11.30 -5.88
N SER A 93 -11.71 -12.41 -5.17
CA SER A 93 -11.09 -12.65 -3.87
C SER A 93 -10.36 -13.99 -3.81
N PHE A 94 -9.17 -14.00 -3.22
CA PHE A 94 -8.39 -15.21 -2.93
C PHE A 94 -8.09 -15.24 -1.44
N THR A 95 -8.41 -16.33 -0.77
CA THR A 95 -8.21 -16.49 0.68
C THR A 95 -7.42 -17.74 1.00
N ASN A 96 -6.60 -17.67 2.06
CA ASN A 96 -6.03 -18.85 2.72
C ASN A 96 -6.67 -19.11 4.09
N GLY A 97 -7.83 -18.50 4.36
CA GLY A 97 -8.57 -18.60 5.62
C GLY A 97 -8.26 -17.49 6.63
N THR A 98 -7.07 -16.89 6.59
CA THR A 98 -6.68 -15.78 7.47
C THR A 98 -6.41 -14.49 6.70
N LEU A 99 -5.86 -14.61 5.49
CA LEU A 99 -5.46 -13.51 4.65
C LEU A 99 -6.27 -13.52 3.36
N ASN A 100 -6.93 -12.39 3.07
CA ASN A 100 -7.71 -12.16 1.88
C ASN A 100 -6.97 -11.22 0.92
N LEU A 101 -6.78 -11.68 -0.31
CA LEU A 101 -6.42 -10.84 -1.44
C LEU A 101 -7.69 -10.47 -2.19
N LEU A 102 -8.08 -9.21 -2.13
CA LEU A 102 -9.22 -8.63 -2.84
C LEU A 102 -8.74 -7.85 -4.05
N ARG A 103 -9.40 -7.99 -5.19
CA ARG A 103 -8.96 -7.40 -6.45
C ARG A 103 -10.15 -6.91 -7.26
N PHE A 104 -10.08 -5.69 -7.76
CA PHE A 104 -11.14 -5.11 -8.59
C PHE A 104 -10.58 -4.08 -9.56
N PHE A 105 -11.36 -3.77 -10.59
CA PHE A 105 -11.06 -2.67 -11.50
C PHE A 105 -11.87 -1.42 -11.13
N ASP A 106 -11.14 -0.34 -10.80
CA ASP A 106 -11.66 1.03 -10.89
C ASP A 106 -11.13 1.62 -12.22
N LYS A 107 -10.50 2.80 -12.21
CA LYS A 107 -9.71 3.31 -13.36
C LYS A 107 -8.52 2.41 -13.72
N ARG A 108 -8.00 1.65 -12.74
CA ARG A 108 -6.87 0.72 -12.85
C ARG A 108 -7.16 -0.49 -11.97
N GLU A 109 -6.40 -1.56 -12.17
CA GLU A 109 -6.44 -2.71 -11.27
C GLU A 109 -5.97 -2.30 -9.87
N VAL A 110 -6.81 -2.56 -8.87
CA VAL A 110 -6.51 -2.35 -7.46
C VAL A 110 -6.47 -3.71 -6.79
N ASN A 111 -5.40 -3.96 -6.04
CA ASN A 111 -5.20 -5.18 -5.28
C ASN A 111 -5.01 -4.81 -3.81
N VAL A 112 -5.78 -5.43 -2.93
CA VAL A 112 -5.79 -5.19 -1.49
C VAL A 112 -5.52 -6.50 -0.78
N LEU A 113 -4.55 -6.50 0.13
CA LEU A 113 -4.30 -7.61 1.02
C LEU A 113 -4.84 -7.24 2.41
N THR A 114 -5.66 -8.09 3.01
CA THR A 114 -6.30 -7.77 4.27
C THR A 114 -6.63 -9.01 5.10
N THR A 115 -6.54 -8.89 6.42
CA THR A 115 -7.03 -9.88 7.38
C THR A 115 -8.37 -9.46 8.02
N ALA A 116 -8.86 -8.26 7.71
CA ALA A 116 -10.05 -7.65 8.34
C ALA A 116 -11.31 -7.70 7.47
N HIS A 117 -11.16 -7.66 6.14
CA HIS A 117 -12.27 -7.40 5.23
C HIS A 117 -12.57 -8.58 4.31
N ASN A 118 -13.85 -8.66 3.95
CA ASN A 118 -14.35 -9.54 2.89
C ASN A 118 -14.43 -8.79 1.56
N ASN A 119 -14.94 -9.47 0.53
CA ASN A 119 -15.05 -8.95 -0.83
C ASN A 119 -16.27 -8.03 -1.05
N ASP A 120 -16.73 -7.36 0.02
CA ASP A 120 -17.96 -6.59 0.02
C ASP A 120 -17.77 -5.25 -0.71
N MET A 121 -18.74 -4.93 -1.55
CA MET A 121 -18.79 -3.71 -2.35
C MET A 121 -19.82 -2.77 -1.73
N VAL A 122 -19.41 -1.52 -1.50
CA VAL A 122 -20.23 -0.49 -0.88
C VAL A 122 -20.26 0.78 -1.71
N GLU A 123 -21.39 1.47 -1.66
CA GLU A 123 -21.54 2.79 -2.25
C GLU A 123 -20.74 3.83 -1.46
N THR A 124 -19.99 4.67 -2.15
CA THR A 124 -19.11 5.65 -1.49
C THR A 124 -19.80 6.98 -1.17
N GLY A 125 -21.10 7.10 -1.46
CA GLY A 125 -21.86 8.36 -1.38
C GLY A 125 -21.43 9.42 -2.41
N LYS A 126 -20.55 9.06 -3.35
CA LYS A 126 -20.11 9.92 -4.45
C LYS A 126 -20.60 9.35 -5.76
N ASN A 127 -21.03 10.23 -6.67
CA ASN A 127 -21.38 9.83 -8.03
C ASN A 127 -20.14 9.93 -8.93
N ASN A 128 -20.03 9.00 -9.86
CA ASN A 128 -19.00 9.06 -10.88
C ASN A 128 -19.30 10.24 -11.83
N LEU A 129 -18.42 11.22 -11.89
CA LEU A 129 -18.58 12.41 -12.74
C LEU A 129 -18.80 12.08 -14.23
N ALA A 130 -18.30 10.93 -14.71
CA ALA A 130 -18.41 10.55 -16.12
C ALA A 130 -19.74 9.86 -16.46
N THR A 131 -20.36 9.13 -15.53
CA THR A 131 -21.55 8.31 -15.80
C THR A 131 -22.78 8.75 -15.01
N GLY A 132 -22.63 9.61 -14.00
CA GLY A 132 -23.71 10.04 -13.10
C GLY A 132 -24.14 8.97 -12.09
N GLU A 133 -23.64 7.75 -12.21
CA GLU A 133 -24.00 6.61 -11.36
C GLU A 133 -23.30 6.67 -9.98
N ALA A 134 -23.92 6.05 -8.97
CA ALA A 134 -23.32 5.88 -7.66
C ALA A 134 -22.00 5.09 -7.78
N SER A 135 -20.91 5.65 -7.25
CA SER A 135 -19.62 4.98 -7.32
C SER A 135 -19.51 3.95 -6.20
N VAL A 136 -19.32 2.70 -6.61
CA VAL A 136 -19.20 1.53 -5.73
C VAL A 136 -17.72 1.14 -5.63
N LYS A 137 -17.25 0.84 -4.42
CA LYS A 137 -15.88 0.38 -4.15
C LYS A 137 -15.88 -0.73 -3.11
N LEU A 138 -14.78 -1.49 -3.03
CA LEU A 138 -14.57 -2.42 -1.93
C LEU A 138 -14.60 -1.68 -0.58
N GLN A 139 -15.27 -2.26 0.40
CA GLN A 139 -15.31 -1.75 1.78
C GLN A 139 -13.89 -1.50 2.31
N ALA A 140 -12.97 -2.45 2.09
CA ALA A 140 -11.57 -2.33 2.47
C ALA A 140 -10.89 -1.07 1.91
N VAL A 141 -11.27 -0.62 0.70
CA VAL A 141 -10.71 0.60 0.09
C VAL A 141 -11.35 1.85 0.66
N VAL A 142 -12.65 1.81 0.98
CA VAL A 142 -13.34 2.92 1.63
C VAL A 142 -12.73 3.17 3.00
N ASP A 143 -12.57 2.12 3.81
CA ASP A 143 -11.97 2.22 5.13
C ASP A 143 -10.50 2.66 5.06
N TYR A 144 -9.71 2.07 4.16
CA TYR A 144 -8.34 2.52 3.91
C TYR A 144 -8.27 4.02 3.62
N ASN A 145 -9.09 4.54 2.70
CA ASN A 145 -9.06 5.97 2.36
C ASN A 145 -9.55 6.85 3.53
N LYS A 146 -10.51 6.38 4.33
CA LYS A 146 -10.99 7.10 5.51
C LYS A 146 -9.89 7.29 6.55
N PHE A 147 -9.13 6.23 6.84
CA PHE A 147 -8.06 6.28 7.85
C PHE A 147 -6.77 6.89 7.31
N MET A 148 -6.39 6.60 6.06
CA MET A 148 -5.22 7.23 5.42
C MET A 148 -5.43 8.73 5.18
N GLY A 149 -6.67 9.19 4.99
CA GLY A 149 -6.97 10.62 4.88
C GLY A 149 -6.64 11.43 6.14
N ALA A 150 -6.49 10.81 7.31
CA ALA A 150 -5.97 11.49 8.50
C ALA A 150 -4.43 11.61 8.44
N VAL A 151 -3.74 10.57 7.98
CA VAL A 151 -2.28 10.55 7.78
C VAL A 151 -1.88 11.59 6.73
N ASP A 152 -2.53 11.59 5.56
CA ASP A 152 -2.25 12.52 4.46
C ASP A 152 -2.48 13.99 4.88
N ARG A 153 -3.51 14.26 5.71
CA ARG A 153 -3.75 15.60 6.25
C ARG A 153 -2.70 16.01 7.27
N SER A 154 -2.24 15.08 8.10
CA SER A 154 -1.13 15.34 9.02
C SER A 154 0.14 15.70 8.25
N ASP A 155 0.46 14.96 7.18
CA ASP A 155 1.62 15.23 6.31
C ASP A 155 1.47 16.59 5.58
N GLN A 156 0.25 16.94 5.16
CA GLN A 156 -0.05 18.23 4.58
C GLN A 156 0.15 19.41 5.55
N MET A 157 -0.17 19.22 6.83
CA MET A 157 0.01 20.25 7.86
C MET A 157 1.46 20.46 8.27
N VAL A 158 2.34 19.47 8.04
CA VAL A 158 3.79 19.56 8.28
C VAL A 158 4.53 20.21 7.10
N SER A 159 3.93 20.20 5.91
CA SER A 159 4.50 20.80 4.70
C SER A 159 4.13 22.29 4.49
N TYR A 160 3.49 22.91 5.48
CA TYR A 160 3.22 24.35 5.56
C TYR A 160 4.10 25.01 6.64
#